data_AF-A0A955ULY3-F1
#
_entry.id   AF-A0A955ULY3-F1
#
_cell.length_a   1.000
_cell.length_b   1.000
_cell.length_c   1.000
_cell.angle_alpha   90.00
_cell.angle_beta   90.00
_cell.angle_gamma   90.00
#
_symmetry.space_group_name_H-M   'P 1'
#
loop_
_entity.id
_entity.type
_entity.pdbx_description
1 polymer ?
#
loop_
_entity_poly.entity_id
_entity_poly.type
_entity_poly.pdbx_seq_one_letter_code
_entity_poly.pdbx_strand_id
1 'polypeptide(L)'
;MPISKLVPPSVRLVALLLVCGGLVVASVTRADSVLEQWRSGLSGARLTAYSGSVISSNSSLTTLTLCRSGRFHLDRDASWSVPGQAGGASRGVVTGRWGVESAGGGIVVTYETDEGERGAYPVYLQANGRVNLGGVAYAAERGAAGC
;
A
#
# COMPACT_ATOMS: atom_id res chain seq x y z
N MET A 1 39.01 72.79 42.11
CA MET A 1 39.84 73.40 41.04
C MET A 1 41.00 72.44 40.73
N PRO A 2 41.39 72.17 39.47
CA PRO A 2 40.70 72.32 38.18
C PRO A 2 40.67 71.00 37.32
N ILE A 3 39.61 70.74 36.54
CA ILE A 3 39.47 70.91 35.06
C ILE A 3 39.98 69.68 34.26
N SER A 4 39.10 68.79 33.77
CA SER A 4 38.64 68.66 32.35
C SER A 4 38.97 67.24 31.83
N LYS A 5 38.28 66.57 30.90
CA LYS A 5 37.30 66.95 29.88
C LYS A 5 36.74 65.68 29.19
N LEU A 6 35.57 65.83 28.57
CA LEU A 6 35.09 65.21 27.32
C LEU A 6 34.50 63.77 27.33
N VAL A 7 33.39 63.69 26.59
CA VAL A 7 32.29 62.71 26.42
C VAL A 7 32.04 62.68 24.89
N PRO A 8 31.22 61.82 24.24
CA PRO A 8 30.98 60.36 24.20
C PRO A 8 31.19 59.89 22.71
N PRO A 9 30.36 59.06 22.02
CA PRO A 9 29.43 57.97 22.38
C PRO A 9 29.65 56.68 21.56
N SER A 10 29.07 55.55 21.99
CA SER A 10 28.63 54.49 21.08
C SER A 10 27.55 53.63 21.73
N VAL A 11 26.32 53.93 21.32
CA VAL A 11 25.10 53.14 21.52
C VAL A 11 25.27 51.78 20.86
N ARG A 12 25.08 50.68 21.59
CA ARG A 12 24.56 49.42 21.02
C ARG A 12 23.65 48.72 22.04
N LEU A 13 22.36 49.04 21.91
CA LEU A 13 21.25 48.29 22.45
C LEU A 13 21.18 46.93 21.72
N VAL A 14 21.44 45.82 22.40
CA VAL A 14 21.14 44.48 21.86
C VAL A 14 19.95 43.95 22.66
N ALA A 15 18.76 44.13 22.10
CA ALA A 15 17.55 43.45 22.55
C ALA A 15 17.60 42.01 22.03
N LEU A 16 17.87 41.05 22.94
CA LEU A 16 17.73 39.63 22.64
C LEU A 16 16.25 39.25 22.79
N LEU A 17 15.55 39.14 21.67
CA LEU A 17 14.18 38.63 21.61
C LEU A 17 14.19 37.14 21.99
N LEU A 18 13.63 36.82 23.16
CA LEU A 18 13.32 35.46 23.59
C LEU A 18 12.01 35.04 22.88
N VAL A 19 12.12 34.33 21.76
CA VAL A 19 10.94 33.74 21.10
C VAL A 19 10.62 32.40 21.76
N CYS A 20 9.60 32.41 22.61
CA CYS A 20 8.79 31.23 22.90
C CYS A 20 8.14 30.77 21.58
N GLY A 21 8.62 29.67 21.01
CA GLY A 21 8.06 29.06 19.80
C GLY A 21 7.75 27.60 20.07
N GLY A 22 6.46 27.27 20.12
CA GLY A 22 5.92 26.02 20.64
C GLY A 22 6.48 24.75 20.00
N LEU A 23 6.61 23.72 20.83
CA LEU A 23 6.59 22.34 20.39
C LEU A 23 5.25 22.07 19.68
N VAL A 24 5.24 22.19 18.35
CA VAL A 24 4.21 21.58 17.53
C VAL A 24 4.52 20.09 17.52
N VAL A 25 3.88 19.33 18.41
CA VAL A 25 3.91 17.87 18.34
C VAL A 25 3.17 17.49 17.06
N ALA A 26 3.92 17.07 16.05
CA ALA A 26 3.40 16.67 14.76
C ALA A 26 2.60 15.36 14.89
N SER A 27 1.27 15.45 14.80
CA SER A 27 0.36 14.30 14.76
C SER A 27 0.29 13.61 13.37
N VAL A 28 1.27 13.85 12.47
CA VAL A 28 1.19 13.50 11.04
C VAL A 28 1.68 12.08 10.73
N THR A 29 2.20 11.30 11.68
CA THR A 29 3.09 10.18 11.32
C THR A 29 2.47 8.79 11.16
N ARG A 30 1.22 8.55 11.59
CA ARG A 30 0.67 7.16 11.62
C ARG A 30 -0.01 6.71 10.33
N ALA A 31 -0.82 7.54 9.70
CA ALA A 31 -1.52 7.16 8.46
C ALA A 31 -0.53 7.03 7.29
N ASP A 32 0.40 7.99 7.18
CA ASP A 32 1.45 7.97 6.17
C ASP A 32 2.38 6.76 6.35
N SER A 33 2.72 6.40 7.59
CA SER A 33 3.54 5.20 7.83
C SER A 33 2.82 3.89 7.50
N VAL A 34 1.52 3.79 7.74
CA VAL A 34 0.74 2.59 7.35
C VAL A 34 0.60 2.50 5.83
N LEU A 35 0.35 3.61 5.15
CA LEU A 35 0.30 3.66 3.68
C LEU A 35 1.63 3.22 3.07
N GLU A 36 2.75 3.74 3.56
CA GLU A 36 4.08 3.37 3.09
C GLU A 36 4.43 1.91 3.42
N GLN A 37 3.98 1.38 4.56
CA GLN A 37 4.12 -0.05 4.87
C GLN A 37 3.38 -0.93 3.86
N TRP A 38 2.17 -0.56 3.45
CA TRP A 38 1.43 -1.29 2.43
C TRP A 38 2.08 -1.17 1.05
N ARG A 39 2.50 0.02 0.65
CA ARG A 39 3.24 0.25 -0.60
C ARG A 39 4.50 -0.61 -0.65
N SER A 40 5.33 -0.54 0.38
CA SER A 40 6.56 -1.33 0.50
C SER A 40 6.29 -2.83 0.57
N GLY A 41 5.27 -3.24 1.32
CA GLY A 41 4.94 -4.65 1.55
C GLY A 41 4.38 -5.36 0.32
N LEU A 42 3.61 -4.65 -0.51
CA LEU A 42 3.00 -5.17 -1.74
C LEU A 42 3.88 -4.98 -2.98
N SER A 43 4.82 -4.03 -2.96
CA SER A 43 5.72 -3.78 -4.09
C SER A 43 6.64 -4.99 -4.33
N GLY A 44 6.50 -5.61 -5.50
CA GLY A 44 7.20 -6.85 -5.87
C GLY A 44 6.61 -8.10 -5.22
N ALA A 45 5.39 -8.07 -4.69
CA ALA A 45 4.75 -9.22 -4.06
C ALA A 45 3.98 -10.09 -5.05
N ARG A 46 3.92 -11.39 -4.77
CA ARG A 46 2.96 -12.32 -5.37
C ARG A 46 1.92 -12.69 -4.33
N LEU A 47 0.65 -12.58 -4.72
CA LEU A 47 -0.50 -12.90 -3.89
C LEU A 47 -1.22 -14.10 -4.50
N THR A 48 -1.38 -15.17 -3.74
CA THR A 48 -2.02 -16.40 -4.23
C THR A 48 -3.22 -16.78 -3.38
N ALA A 49 -4.35 -17.02 -4.05
CA ALA A 49 -5.57 -17.52 -3.44
C ALA A 49 -6.00 -18.79 -4.15
N TYR A 50 -6.26 -19.84 -3.37
CA TYR A 50 -6.86 -21.07 -3.85
C TYR A 50 -8.25 -21.21 -3.25
N SER A 51 -9.20 -21.64 -4.07
CA SER A 51 -10.54 -22.04 -3.65
C SER A 51 -10.79 -23.46 -4.15
N GLY A 52 -11.28 -24.33 -3.28
CA GLY A 52 -11.47 -25.74 -3.57
C GLY A 52 -11.28 -26.58 -2.32
N SER A 53 -11.66 -27.84 -2.41
CA SER A 53 -11.46 -28.81 -1.33
C SER A 53 -11.35 -30.21 -1.92
N VAL A 54 -10.87 -31.15 -1.11
CA VAL A 54 -10.75 -32.57 -1.49
C VAL A 54 -12.10 -33.23 -1.81
N ILE A 55 -13.22 -32.61 -1.41
CA ILE A 55 -14.58 -33.07 -1.68
C ILE A 55 -15.30 -32.20 -2.73
N SER A 56 -14.67 -31.13 -3.21
CA SER A 56 -15.25 -30.24 -4.21
C SER A 56 -14.85 -30.69 -5.60
N SER A 57 -15.83 -30.84 -6.49
CA SER A 57 -15.56 -31.05 -7.91
C SER A 57 -15.09 -29.79 -8.62
N ASN A 58 -15.10 -28.63 -7.95
CA ASN A 58 -14.72 -27.34 -8.51
C ASN A 58 -13.54 -26.76 -7.74
N SER A 59 -12.57 -26.19 -8.45
CA SER A 59 -11.43 -25.49 -7.85
C SER A 59 -11.00 -24.29 -8.68
N SER A 60 -10.34 -23.33 -8.03
CA SER A 60 -9.68 -22.21 -8.70
C SER A 60 -8.40 -21.80 -8.00
N LEU A 61 -7.45 -21.32 -8.80
CA LEU A 61 -6.21 -20.70 -8.37
C LEU A 61 -6.15 -19.30 -8.97
N THR A 62 -6.07 -18.30 -8.11
CA THR A 62 -5.84 -16.91 -8.49
C THR A 62 -4.45 -16.49 -8.05
N THR A 63 -3.65 -15.96 -8.97
CA THR A 63 -2.35 -15.37 -8.69
C THR A 63 -2.35 -13.92 -9.14
N LEU A 64 -2.15 -13.01 -8.21
CA LEU A 64 -1.96 -11.58 -8.46
C LEU A 64 -0.50 -11.23 -8.19
N THR A 65 0.21 -10.82 -9.23
CA THR A 65 1.59 -10.36 -9.18
C THR A 65 1.60 -8.85 -9.23
N LEU A 66 2.23 -8.21 -8.24
CA LEU A 66 2.34 -6.76 -8.13
C LEU A 66 3.80 -6.35 -8.35
N CYS A 67 4.13 -5.95 -9.58
CA CYS A 67 5.49 -5.56 -9.95
C CYS A 67 5.89 -4.24 -9.27
N ARG A 68 7.19 -4.07 -8.99
CA ARG A 68 7.75 -2.81 -8.44
C ARG A 68 7.59 -1.62 -9.39
N SER A 69 7.46 -1.90 -10.69
CA SER A 69 7.18 -0.91 -11.73
C SER A 69 5.78 -0.30 -11.66
N GLY A 70 4.91 -0.78 -10.77
CA GLY A 70 3.51 -0.38 -10.70
C GLY A 70 2.62 -1.13 -11.70
N ARG A 71 3.12 -2.19 -12.34
CA ARG A 71 2.33 -3.11 -13.18
C ARG A 71 1.81 -4.28 -12.37
N PHE A 72 0.63 -4.80 -12.73
CA PHE A 72 0.13 -6.05 -12.18
C PHE A 72 -0.18 -7.07 -13.27
N HIS A 73 -0.11 -8.34 -12.88
CA HIS A 73 -0.58 -9.48 -13.66
C HIS A 73 -1.48 -10.34 -12.77
N LEU A 74 -2.72 -10.56 -13.20
CA LEU A 74 -3.71 -11.37 -12.53
C LEU A 74 -4.01 -12.59 -13.40
N ASP A 75 -3.53 -13.76 -12.99
CA ASP A 75 -3.87 -15.05 -13.57
C ASP A 75 -4.96 -15.71 -12.74
N ARG A 76 -5.97 -16.25 -13.42
CA ARG A 76 -7.03 -17.07 -12.82
C ARG A 76 -7.16 -18.35 -13.61
N ASP A 77 -6.88 -19.47 -12.97
CA ASP A 77 -7.17 -20.80 -13.48
C ASP A 77 -8.35 -21.37 -12.68
N ALA A 78 -9.33 -21.96 -13.37
CA ALA A 78 -10.47 -22.62 -12.74
C ALA A 78 -10.76 -23.95 -13.43
N SER A 79 -11.21 -24.94 -12.67
CA SER A 79 -11.58 -26.26 -13.17
C SER A 79 -12.81 -26.80 -12.44
N TRP A 80 -13.58 -27.62 -13.14
CA TRP A 80 -14.72 -28.34 -12.57
C TRP A 80 -14.88 -29.72 -13.20
N SER A 81 -15.49 -30.63 -12.44
CA SER A 81 -15.85 -31.98 -12.88
C SER A 81 -17.34 -32.23 -12.66
N VAL A 82 -17.94 -33.00 -13.56
CA VAL A 82 -19.34 -33.42 -13.47
C VAL A 82 -19.40 -34.95 -13.38
N PRO A 83 -20.08 -35.55 -12.40
CA PRO A 83 -20.18 -37.01 -12.32
C PRO A 83 -20.73 -37.62 -13.61
N GLY A 84 -19.99 -38.60 -14.15
CA GLY A 84 -20.39 -39.31 -15.37
C GLY A 84 -20.26 -38.53 -16.67
N GLN A 85 -19.66 -37.33 -16.67
CA GLN A 85 -19.45 -36.50 -17.86
C GLN A 85 -18.08 -35.83 -17.87
N ALA A 86 -17.63 -35.35 -19.03
CA ALA A 86 -16.42 -34.56 -19.12
C ALA A 86 -16.62 -33.20 -18.41
N GLY A 87 -15.65 -32.84 -17.55
CA GLY A 87 -15.59 -31.55 -16.91
C GLY A 87 -15.06 -30.44 -17.83
N GLY A 88 -14.65 -29.32 -17.24
CA GLY A 88 -14.07 -28.21 -17.97
C GLY A 88 -13.00 -27.46 -17.18
N ALA A 89 -12.26 -26.63 -17.89
CA ALA A 89 -11.30 -25.72 -17.31
C ALA A 89 -11.35 -24.38 -18.05
N SER A 90 -11.04 -23.31 -17.34
CA SER A 90 -10.90 -21.98 -17.90
C SER A 90 -9.66 -21.30 -17.34
N ARG A 91 -9.09 -20.42 -18.15
CA ARG A 91 -7.96 -19.56 -17.80
C ARG A 91 -8.27 -18.14 -18.22
N GLY A 92 -7.99 -17.19 -17.34
CA GLY A 92 -8.08 -15.77 -17.61
C GLY A 92 -6.82 -15.05 -17.14
N VAL A 93 -6.39 -14.07 -17.94
CA VAL A 93 -5.27 -13.20 -17.59
C VAL A 93 -5.74 -11.76 -17.73
N VAL A 94 -5.53 -10.95 -16.69
CA VAL A 94 -5.76 -9.52 -16.71
C VAL A 94 -4.47 -8.82 -16.32
N THR A 95 -4.11 -7.76 -17.04
CA THR A 95 -2.92 -6.97 -16.72
C THR A 95 -3.27 -5.50 -16.66
N GLY A 96 -2.43 -4.72 -15.97
CA GLY A 96 -2.71 -3.31 -15.77
C GLY A 96 -1.72 -2.62 -14.86
N ARG A 97 -2.12 -1.48 -14.34
CA ARG A 97 -1.40 -0.70 -13.33
C ARG A 97 -2.07 -0.81 -11.98
N TRP A 98 -1.27 -0.74 -10.92
CA TRP A 98 -1.76 -0.76 -9.55
C TRP A 98 -1.12 0.34 -8.71
N GLY A 99 -1.77 0.68 -7.60
CA GLY A 99 -1.28 1.63 -6.62
C GLY A 99 -1.83 1.33 -5.23
N VAL A 100 -1.34 2.06 -4.23
CA VAL A 100 -1.89 2.04 -2.87
C VAL A 100 -2.17 3.48 -2.45
N GLU A 101 -3.37 3.70 -1.95
CA GLU A 101 -3.88 5.00 -1.57
C GLU A 101 -4.61 4.91 -0.22
N SER A 102 -4.76 6.06 0.44
CA SER A 102 -5.61 6.20 1.62
C SER A 102 -6.96 6.78 1.17
N ALA A 103 -8.05 6.02 1.36
CA ALA A 103 -9.39 6.43 0.96
C ALA A 103 -10.43 5.98 2.01
N GLY A 104 -11.41 6.84 2.31
CA GLY A 104 -12.52 6.49 3.21
C GLY A 104 -12.11 6.09 4.63
N GLY A 105 -10.96 6.56 5.12
CA GLY A 105 -10.42 6.20 6.44
C GLY A 105 -9.68 4.85 6.49
N GLY A 106 -9.47 4.21 5.35
CA GLY A 106 -8.71 2.97 5.22
C GLY A 106 -7.68 3.02 4.09
N ILE A 107 -6.93 1.92 3.95
CA ILE A 107 -6.00 1.74 2.84
C ILE A 107 -6.70 0.95 1.73
N VAL A 108 -6.54 1.41 0.50
CA VAL A 108 -7.07 0.76 -0.69
C VAL A 108 -5.94 0.47 -1.68
N VAL A 109 -6.07 -0.62 -2.43
CA VAL A 109 -5.28 -0.87 -3.62
C VAL A 109 -6.11 -0.44 -4.82
N THR A 110 -5.58 0.48 -5.61
CA THR A 110 -6.19 0.95 -6.85
C THR A 110 -5.67 0.14 -8.03
N TYR A 111 -6.48 0.02 -9.07
CA TYR A 111 -6.08 -0.60 -10.33
C TYR A 111 -6.66 0.12 -11.53
N GLU A 112 -5.95 -0.01 -12.64
CA GLU A 112 -6.40 0.31 -13.99
C GLU A 112 -5.95 -0.82 -14.91
N THR A 113 -6.88 -1.56 -15.50
CA THR A 113 -6.58 -2.61 -16.49
C THR A 113 -6.12 -1.98 -17.80
N ASP A 114 -5.41 -2.74 -18.62
CA ASP A 114 -5.03 -2.30 -19.97
C ASP A 114 -6.25 -2.11 -20.90
N GLU A 115 -7.41 -2.65 -20.52
CA GLU A 115 -8.69 -2.48 -21.21
C GLU A 115 -9.46 -1.23 -20.73
N GLY A 116 -8.91 -0.50 -19.75
CA GLY A 116 -9.45 0.77 -19.24
C GLY A 116 -10.43 0.64 -18.07
N GLU A 117 -10.71 -0.56 -17.58
CA GLU A 117 -11.44 -0.76 -16.32
C GLU A 117 -10.62 -0.22 -15.14
N ARG A 118 -11.24 0.55 -14.26
CA ARG A 118 -10.60 1.13 -13.07
C ARG A 118 -11.41 0.82 -11.81
N GLY A 119 -10.71 0.67 -10.69
CA GLY A 119 -11.36 0.47 -9.41
C GLY A 119 -10.41 0.56 -8.23
N ALA A 120 -10.96 0.37 -7.04
CA ALA A 120 -10.23 0.37 -5.78
C ALA A 120 -10.81 -0.70 -4.84
N TYR A 121 -9.95 -1.46 -4.20
CA TYR A 121 -10.34 -2.48 -3.22
C TYR A 121 -9.72 -2.18 -1.87
N PRO A 122 -10.48 -2.29 -0.76
CA PRO A 122 -9.88 -2.21 0.57
C PRO A 122 -8.85 -3.33 0.75
N VAL A 123 -7.77 -3.00 1.45
CA VAL A 123 -6.70 -3.95 1.79
C VAL A 123 -6.46 -3.95 3.29
N TYR A 124 -6.35 -5.14 3.86
CA TYR A 124 -6.06 -5.32 5.28
C TYR A 124 -5.44 -6.69 5.56
N LEU A 125 -4.75 -6.79 6.69
CA LEU A 125 -4.18 -8.05 7.15
C LEU A 125 -5.21 -8.81 7.99
N GLN A 126 -5.40 -10.09 7.72
CA GLN A 126 -6.25 -10.98 8.51
C GLN A 126 -5.46 -11.55 9.71
N ALA A 127 -6.17 -12.02 10.72
CA ALA A 127 -5.58 -12.61 11.93
C ALA A 127 -4.68 -13.82 11.65
N ASN A 128 -4.92 -14.53 10.54
CA ASN A 128 -4.12 -15.67 10.07
C ASN A 128 -2.91 -15.26 9.21
N GLY A 129 -2.58 -13.97 9.13
CA GLY A 129 -1.46 -13.43 8.36
C GLY A 129 -1.70 -13.32 6.85
N ARG A 130 -2.92 -13.63 6.37
CA ARG A 130 -3.27 -13.48 4.96
C ARG A 130 -3.64 -12.04 4.63
N VAL A 131 -3.30 -11.60 3.42
CA VAL A 131 -3.70 -10.29 2.92
C VAL A 131 -5.10 -10.42 2.34
N ASN A 132 -6.07 -9.69 2.88
CA ASN A 132 -7.38 -9.57 2.25
C ASN A 132 -7.36 -8.40 1.27
N LEU A 133 -7.81 -8.66 0.04
CA LEU A 133 -7.97 -7.65 -1.00
C LEU A 133 -9.32 -7.88 -1.68
N GLY A 134 -10.22 -6.91 -1.55
CA GLY A 134 -11.54 -6.97 -2.19
C GLY A 134 -12.40 -8.14 -1.72
N GLY A 135 -12.23 -8.59 -0.47
CA GLY A 135 -12.95 -9.73 0.11
C GLY A 135 -12.26 -11.08 -0.09
N VAL A 136 -11.24 -11.17 -0.93
CA VAL A 136 -10.48 -12.40 -1.16
C VAL A 136 -9.25 -12.42 -0.28
N ALA A 137 -9.01 -13.53 0.43
CA ALA A 137 -7.82 -13.72 1.24
C ALA A 137 -6.71 -14.40 0.43
N TYR A 138 -5.52 -13.79 0.43
CA TYR A 138 -4.34 -14.23 -0.30
C TYR A 138 -3.21 -14.61 0.67
N ALA A 139 -2.50 -15.68 0.34
CA ALA A 139 -1.14 -15.87 0.85
C ALA A 139 -0.22 -14.89 0.10
N ALA A 140 0.65 -14.19 0.82
CA ALA A 140 1.52 -13.17 0.24
C ALA A 140 2.99 -13.58 0.32
N GLU A 141 3.67 -13.52 -0.82
CA GLU A 141 5.09 -13.81 -0.96
C GLU A 141 5.81 -12.55 -1.41
N ARG A 142 6.57 -11.94 -0.49
CA ARG A 142 7.29 -10.70 -0.77
C ARG A 142 8.50 -10.97 -1.69
N GLY A 143 8.66 -10.14 -2.72
CA GLY A 143 9.77 -10.25 -3.68
C GLY A 143 9.62 -11.37 -4.71
N ALA A 144 8.52 -12.13 -4.66
CA ALA A 144 8.26 -13.26 -5.54
C ALA A 144 7.61 -12.86 -6.88
N ALA A 145 7.37 -11.56 -7.12
CA ALA A 145 6.71 -11.11 -8.34
C ALA A 145 7.51 -11.44 -9.62
N GLY A 146 8.83 -11.53 -9.54
CA GLY A 146 9.68 -11.68 -10.75
C GLY A 146 9.73 -10.42 -11.62
N CYS A 147 9.12 -9.35 -11.13
CA CYS A 147 9.05 -7.97 -11.59
C CYS A 147 8.85 -7.08 -10.33
#